data_AF-A0A6N2YEV8-F1
#
_entry.id   AF-A0A6N2YEV8-F1
#
_cell.length_a   1.000
_cell.length_b   1.000
_cell.length_c   1.000
_cell.angle_alpha   90.00
_cell.angle_beta   90.00
_cell.angle_gamma   90.00
#
_symmetry.space_group_name_H-M   'P 1'
#
loop_
_entity.id
_entity.type
_entity.pdbx_description
1 polymer ?
#
loop_
_entity_poly.entity_id
_entity_poly.type
_entity_poly.pdbx_seq_one_letter_code
_entity_poly.pdbx_strand_id
1 'polypeptide(L)'
;MGYNIEDNGIRIHRMDDAVCQMYDFAQGRWVNSAEIMDMFIGELWADKVSEAEANSVTPRAAAESIPCDNGADSSGQKSMPAAKGASQSLHRDPECRRITGKDGGMEMGARRSGSRIFIVMLAILAFTLIVVGAVLIATGRLCITSSHRPVDRYEGASGAGDAGLSADPAATVDADADGIADNDDVLAAALAYIQTRPHYKSVYYPSGYPDDEHGVCTDVVAIACREAGYDLQALVAADVARRPEAYAIEIPDPAIDFRRTPNLKVFFDAHAQRLTSDARNISEWRGGDIVLYEGHIGIVSDRRNERGVPYLIHHSGPFQLRYEEDKLQSYGHIVGHYRLDPTCLALLSQGADSHNSAT
;
A
#
# COMPACT_ATOMS: atom_id res chain seq x y z
N MET A 1 28.30 8.98 15.84
CA MET A 1 27.61 7.83 16.46
C MET A 1 28.09 6.55 15.80
N GLY A 2 27.94 5.39 16.45
CA GLY A 2 28.23 4.09 15.83
C GLY A 2 26.94 3.44 15.34
N TYR A 3 26.94 2.94 14.11
CA TYR A 3 25.87 2.12 13.56
C TYR A 3 26.25 0.65 13.74
N ASN A 4 25.41 -0.14 14.41
CA ASN A 4 25.56 -1.59 14.40
C ASN A 4 24.73 -2.17 13.26
N ILE A 5 25.39 -2.94 12.40
CA ILE A 5 24.80 -3.79 11.37
C ILE A 5 24.89 -5.22 11.91
N GLU A 6 23.75 -5.89 12.14
CA GLU A 6 23.76 -7.30 12.56
C GLU A 6 24.29 -8.18 11.40
N ASP A 7 24.93 -9.33 11.69
CA ASP A 7 25.69 -10.21 10.76
C ASP A 7 24.93 -10.76 9.51
N ASN A 8 23.70 -10.32 9.26
CA ASN A 8 22.92 -10.65 8.06
C ASN A 8 22.46 -9.40 7.27
N GLY A 9 22.91 -8.18 7.62
CA GLY A 9 22.51 -6.92 6.97
C GLY A 9 21.08 -6.43 7.24
N ILE A 10 20.21 -7.31 7.77
CA ILE A 10 18.75 -7.11 7.90
C ILE A 10 18.34 -5.81 8.65
N ARG A 11 19.20 -5.23 9.49
CA ARG A 11 18.90 -4.01 10.27
C ARG A 11 20.12 -3.11 10.41
N ILE A 12 19.88 -1.79 10.30
CA ILE A 12 20.72 -0.77 10.93
C ILE A 12 20.16 -0.52 12.33
N HIS A 13 21.01 -0.51 13.35
CA HIS A 13 20.62 -0.06 14.70
C HIS A 13 21.20 1.32 15.00
N ARG A 14 20.33 2.32 15.18
CA ARG A 14 20.66 3.55 15.89
C ARG A 14 20.57 3.27 17.39
N MET A 15 21.71 3.22 18.06
CA MET A 15 21.82 2.68 19.42
C MET A 15 21.77 3.77 20.51
N ASP A 16 20.68 4.54 20.50
CA ASP A 16 20.36 5.52 21.54
C ASP A 16 19.49 4.84 22.62
N ASP A 17 20.08 4.54 23.78
CA ASP A 17 19.47 4.05 25.04
C ASP A 17 18.21 3.16 24.95
N ALA A 18 18.43 1.92 24.51
CA ALA A 18 17.59 0.73 24.72
C ALA A 18 16.30 0.56 23.87
N VAL A 19 16.18 1.20 22.71
CA VAL A 19 15.07 0.95 21.75
C VAL A 19 15.56 0.46 20.39
N CYS A 20 15.01 -0.66 19.90
CA CYS A 20 15.27 -1.14 18.53
C CYS A 20 14.38 -0.41 17.52
N GLN A 21 14.96 0.58 16.85
CA GLN A 21 14.37 1.26 15.70
C GLN A 21 14.76 0.59 14.39
N MET A 22 13.86 0.61 13.42
CA MET A 22 14.07 0.24 12.01
C MET A 22 13.90 1.52 11.18
N TYR A 23 14.53 1.59 10.00
CA TYR A 23 14.32 2.74 9.12
C TYR A 23 13.19 2.47 8.13
N ASP A 24 12.30 3.45 7.97
CA ASP A 24 11.24 3.48 6.96
C ASP A 24 11.73 4.29 5.74
N PHE A 25 12.02 3.59 4.64
CA PHE A 25 12.49 4.19 3.39
C PHE A 25 11.39 4.94 2.63
N ALA A 26 10.12 4.56 2.83
CA ALA A 26 8.97 5.22 2.25
C ALA A 26 8.79 6.62 2.88
N GLN A 27 8.83 6.70 4.21
CA GLN A 27 8.64 7.93 4.99
C GLN A 27 9.92 8.74 5.21
N GLY A 28 11.11 8.15 5.02
CA GLY A 28 12.40 8.81 5.24
C GLY A 28 12.71 9.06 6.73
N ARG A 29 12.29 8.17 7.63
CA ARG A 29 12.53 8.32 9.08
C ARG A 29 12.80 7.01 9.81
N TRP A 30 13.37 7.11 11.00
CA TRP A 30 13.40 6.02 11.97
C TRP A 30 12.02 5.80 12.58
N VAL A 31 11.61 4.54 12.70
CA VAL A 31 10.36 4.08 13.32
C VAL A 31 10.65 2.91 14.26
N ASN A 32 9.82 2.72 15.28
CA ASN A 32 9.98 1.64 16.24
C ASN A 32 9.46 0.32 15.64
N SER A 33 10.03 -0.82 16.05
CA SER A 33 9.65 -2.14 15.51
C SER A 33 8.17 -2.54 15.72
N ALA A 34 7.40 -1.78 16.50
CA ALA A 34 5.95 -1.92 16.66
C ALA A 34 5.14 -1.08 15.65
N GLU A 35 5.58 0.14 15.33
CA GLU A 35 4.84 1.06 14.44
C GLU A 35 4.73 0.51 13.01
N ILE A 36 5.69 -0.32 12.57
CA ILE A 36 5.63 -1.04 11.29
C ILE A 36 4.50 -2.09 11.29
N MET A 37 4.21 -2.74 12.43
CA MET A 37 3.11 -3.71 12.53
C MET A 37 1.75 -3.00 12.48
N ASP A 38 1.62 -1.85 13.13
CA ASP A 38 0.41 -1.03 13.05
C ASP A 38 0.20 -0.49 11.62
N MET A 39 1.25 -0.05 10.92
CA MET A 39 1.17 0.36 9.52
C MET A 39 0.76 -0.80 8.57
N PHE A 40 1.02 -2.06 8.91
CA PHE A 40 0.53 -3.21 8.15
C PHE A 40 -0.93 -3.58 8.45
N ILE A 41 -1.52 -3.10 9.54
CA ILE A 41 -2.97 -3.07 9.74
C ILE A 41 -3.47 -1.71 9.23
N GLY A 42 -3.39 -1.53 7.91
CA GLY A 42 -3.58 -0.24 7.25
C GLY A 42 -4.82 0.50 7.75
N GLU A 43 -4.62 1.65 8.38
CA GLU A 43 -5.71 2.52 8.83
C GLU A 43 -6.61 2.86 7.63
N LEU A 44 -7.92 2.67 7.81
CA LEU A 44 -8.89 3.08 6.80
C LEU A 44 -8.78 4.59 6.61
N TRP A 45 -8.57 5.02 5.37
CA TRP A 45 -8.78 6.42 4.96
C TRP A 45 -10.28 6.74 4.99
N ALA A 46 -10.80 6.93 6.20
CA ALA A 46 -12.12 7.41 6.53
C ALA A 46 -12.03 8.32 7.77
N ASP A 47 -12.94 9.29 7.87
CA ASP A 47 -13.22 10.06 9.08
C ASP A 47 -12.12 11.00 9.63
N LYS A 48 -11.44 11.73 8.72
CA LYS A 48 -11.06 13.13 8.94
C LYS A 48 -11.87 14.12 8.09
N VAL A 49 -13.19 13.94 8.08
CA VAL A 49 -14.17 14.89 7.52
C VAL A 49 -15.26 15.19 8.56
N SER A 50 -14.84 15.57 9.77
CA SER A 50 -15.75 15.82 10.92
C SER A 50 -15.33 16.99 11.83
N GLU A 51 -14.21 17.66 11.58
CA GLU A 51 -13.79 18.87 12.33
C GLU A 51 -14.42 20.18 11.79
N ALA A 52 -15.42 20.07 10.91
CA ALA A 52 -16.17 21.21 10.35
C ALA A 52 -17.41 21.63 11.18
N GLU A 53 -17.93 20.77 12.07
CA GLU A 53 -19.11 21.07 12.91
C GLU A 53 -18.79 21.37 14.39
N ALA A 54 -17.51 21.55 14.73
CA ALA A 54 -17.09 21.96 16.09
C ALA A 54 -17.24 23.49 16.37
N ASN A 55 -17.38 24.31 15.32
CA ASN A 55 -17.38 25.78 15.42
C ASN A 55 -18.79 26.41 15.40
N SER A 56 -19.60 26.12 16.43
CA SER A 56 -20.92 26.77 16.61
C SER A 56 -21.27 27.20 18.04
N VAL A 57 -20.27 27.42 18.91
CA VAL A 57 -20.48 27.99 20.26
C VAL A 57 -20.06 29.46 20.30
N THR A 58 -20.99 30.36 19.99
CA THR A 58 -20.84 31.79 20.31
C THR A 58 -21.30 32.06 21.76
N PRO A 59 -20.54 32.84 22.57
CA PRO A 59 -20.84 33.00 23.98
C PRO A 59 -21.88 34.11 24.25
N ARG A 60 -22.64 33.97 25.35
CA ARG A 60 -23.34 35.10 25.98
C ARG A 60 -23.37 34.93 27.50
N ALA A 61 -23.40 36.06 28.22
CA ALA A 61 -23.08 36.14 29.64
C ALA A 61 -24.28 36.35 30.57
N ALA A 62 -24.09 35.89 31.81
CA ALA A 62 -24.55 36.45 33.09
C ALA A 62 -26.04 36.79 33.34
N ALA A 63 -26.52 36.38 34.54
CA ALA A 63 -27.81 36.66 35.16
C ALA A 63 -29.05 36.05 34.44
N GLU A 64 -30.20 35.85 35.08
CA GLU A 64 -30.62 36.22 36.44
C GLU A 64 -31.39 35.07 37.14
N SER A 65 -32.29 35.33 38.10
CA SER A 65 -32.78 34.34 39.08
C SER A 65 -34.31 34.25 39.24
N ILE A 66 -34.76 33.33 40.10
CA ILE A 66 -36.13 33.13 40.67
C ILE A 66 -37.05 32.13 39.90
N PRO A 67 -37.79 31.21 40.60
CA PRO A 67 -38.60 30.13 40.01
C PRO A 67 -40.12 30.36 40.12
N CYS A 68 -40.94 29.38 39.70
CA CYS A 68 -42.29 29.17 40.26
C CYS A 68 -42.79 27.71 40.08
N ASP A 69 -43.95 27.41 40.67
CA ASP A 69 -44.42 26.07 41.07
C ASP A 69 -45.68 25.59 40.31
N ASN A 70 -46.30 24.48 40.77
CA ASN A 70 -47.60 23.88 40.40
C ASN A 70 -47.63 22.91 39.18
N GLY A 71 -48.46 21.85 39.14
CA GLY A 71 -49.30 21.25 40.20
C GLY A 71 -50.50 20.42 39.69
N ALA A 72 -50.85 19.34 40.44
CA ALA A 72 -52.10 18.55 40.45
C ALA A 72 -52.44 17.53 39.32
N ASP A 73 -52.78 16.30 39.76
CA ASP A 73 -53.96 15.45 39.41
C ASP A 73 -54.25 14.95 37.96
N SER A 74 -54.90 13.78 37.72
CA SER A 74 -55.50 12.74 38.61
C SER A 74 -55.69 11.35 37.96
N SER A 75 -55.92 10.34 38.82
CA SER A 75 -56.63 9.04 38.68
C SER A 75 -57.03 8.40 37.32
N GLY A 76 -56.80 7.08 37.20
CA GLY A 76 -57.50 6.14 36.29
C GLY A 76 -57.35 4.68 36.76
N GLN A 77 -58.31 3.77 36.52
CA GLN A 77 -58.37 2.45 37.19
C GLN A 77 -59.06 1.34 36.34
N LYS A 78 -58.72 0.05 36.62
CA LYS A 78 -59.42 -1.21 36.20
C LYS A 78 -59.37 -1.59 34.69
N SER A 79 -59.56 -2.85 34.26
CA SER A 79 -59.45 -4.19 34.91
C SER A 79 -59.42 -5.34 33.87
N MET A 80 -59.04 -6.55 34.31
CA MET A 80 -59.21 -7.88 33.65
C MET A 80 -60.70 -8.34 33.61
N PRO A 81 -61.14 -9.48 32.97
CA PRO A 81 -60.44 -10.78 32.85
C PRO A 81 -60.68 -11.67 31.57
N ALA A 82 -60.13 -12.90 31.64
CA ALA A 82 -60.06 -13.99 30.66
C ALA A 82 -61.35 -14.79 30.35
N ALA A 83 -61.33 -15.68 29.32
CA ALA A 83 -61.80 -17.10 29.40
C ALA A 83 -61.59 -17.93 28.08
N LYS A 84 -61.72 -19.27 28.20
CA LYS A 84 -61.52 -20.34 27.18
C LYS A 84 -62.78 -20.66 26.34
N GLY A 85 -62.62 -21.35 25.19
CA GLY A 85 -63.69 -22.09 24.48
C GLY A 85 -63.14 -22.96 23.31
N ALA A 86 -63.80 -24.07 22.92
CA ALA A 86 -63.29 -25.04 21.91
C ALA A 86 -64.41 -25.88 21.21
N SER A 87 -64.03 -26.88 20.39
CA SER A 87 -64.84 -27.88 19.63
C SER A 87 -65.36 -27.43 18.23
N GLN A 88 -65.67 -28.26 17.22
CA GLN A 88 -65.53 -29.71 16.87
C GLN A 88 -65.71 -29.85 15.31
N SER A 89 -65.68 -30.96 14.54
CA SER A 89 -65.45 -32.44 14.62
C SER A 89 -65.02 -32.92 13.17
N LEU A 90 -65.21 -34.10 12.53
CA LEU A 90 -65.86 -35.42 12.75
C LEU A 90 -65.38 -36.49 11.72
N HIS A 91 -65.11 -37.75 12.13
CA HIS A 91 -65.06 -39.01 11.32
C HIS A 91 -64.01 -39.16 10.16
N ARG A 92 -63.62 -40.35 9.68
CA ARG A 92 -64.18 -41.74 9.77
C ARG A 92 -63.06 -42.83 9.84
N ASP A 93 -63.44 -44.09 10.04
CA ASP A 93 -62.62 -45.33 10.28
C ASP A 93 -63.10 -46.46 9.30
N PRO A 94 -62.60 -47.73 9.23
CA PRO A 94 -61.51 -48.44 9.95
C PRO A 94 -60.60 -49.42 9.11
N GLU A 95 -59.85 -50.30 9.82
CA GLU A 95 -59.32 -51.64 9.41
C GLU A 95 -58.07 -51.76 8.48
N CYS A 96 -57.19 -52.79 8.57
CA CYS A 96 -57.09 -53.95 9.49
C CYS A 96 -55.63 -54.50 9.62
N ARG A 97 -55.44 -55.33 10.67
CA ARG A 97 -54.50 -56.48 10.82
C ARG A 97 -53.18 -56.23 11.58
N ARG A 98 -52.75 -57.29 12.28
CA ARG A 98 -51.81 -57.33 13.42
C ARG A 98 -50.88 -58.55 13.27
N ILE A 99 -49.57 -58.36 13.41
CA ILE A 99 -48.61 -59.44 13.72
C ILE A 99 -47.67 -58.94 14.83
N THR A 100 -47.31 -59.84 15.74
CA THR A 100 -46.49 -59.56 16.93
C THR A 100 -45.00 -59.74 16.67
N GLY A 101 -44.19 -58.80 17.13
CA GLY A 101 -42.74 -58.92 17.29
C GLY A 101 -42.34 -58.38 18.66
N LYS A 102 -41.34 -58.98 19.30
CA LYS A 102 -40.89 -58.67 20.66
C LYS A 102 -39.41 -58.26 20.64
N ASP A 103 -38.99 -57.55 21.69
CA ASP A 103 -37.60 -57.17 21.98
C ASP A 103 -37.02 -56.10 21.01
N GLY A 104 -36.14 -55.20 21.42
CA GLY A 104 -35.72 -54.91 22.80
C GLY A 104 -34.50 -54.01 22.90
N GLY A 105 -34.72 -52.71 23.15
CA GLY A 105 -33.73 -51.82 23.77
C GLY A 105 -32.80 -50.99 22.87
N MET A 106 -32.45 -49.83 23.44
CA MET A 106 -31.18 -49.08 23.31
C MET A 106 -30.98 -48.09 22.14
N GLU A 107 -30.20 -47.05 22.48
CA GLU A 107 -29.39 -46.16 21.62
C GLU A 107 -30.09 -45.22 20.60
N MET A 108 -30.20 -43.95 21.00
CA MET A 108 -29.89 -42.78 20.15
C MET A 108 -29.65 -41.53 21.03
N GLY A 109 -28.55 -41.56 21.82
CA GLY A 109 -28.30 -40.56 22.88
C GLY A 109 -26.91 -39.89 22.93
N ALA A 110 -25.95 -40.27 22.08
CA ALA A 110 -24.53 -39.93 22.31
C ALA A 110 -23.77 -39.23 21.15
N ARG A 111 -24.39 -38.96 19.99
CA ARG A 111 -23.67 -38.49 18.78
C ARG A 111 -23.41 -36.99 18.64
N ARG A 112 -23.92 -36.12 19.54
CA ARG A 112 -23.89 -34.65 19.35
C ARG A 112 -22.68 -33.92 19.95
N SER A 113 -21.89 -34.58 20.81
CA SER A 113 -20.75 -33.95 21.51
C SER A 113 -19.45 -33.98 20.69
N GLY A 114 -19.01 -35.17 20.25
CA GLY A 114 -17.75 -35.32 19.51
C GLY A 114 -17.65 -34.49 18.23
N SER A 115 -18.76 -34.32 17.51
CA SER A 115 -18.83 -33.44 16.33
C SER A 115 -18.55 -31.98 16.67
N ARG A 116 -19.03 -31.46 17.82
CA ARG A 116 -18.74 -30.08 18.25
C ARG A 116 -17.27 -29.90 18.62
N ILE A 117 -16.69 -30.87 19.35
CA ILE A 117 -15.27 -30.86 19.71
C ILE A 117 -14.40 -30.89 18.43
N PHE A 118 -14.74 -31.74 17.47
CA PHE A 118 -14.03 -31.84 16.19
C PHE A 118 -14.10 -30.53 15.38
N ILE A 119 -15.28 -29.88 15.30
CA ILE A 119 -15.44 -28.57 14.66
C ILE A 119 -14.59 -27.50 15.34
N VAL A 120 -14.55 -27.47 16.68
CA VAL A 120 -13.70 -26.53 17.44
C VAL A 120 -12.21 -26.79 17.19
N MET A 121 -11.77 -28.04 17.18
CA MET A 121 -10.37 -28.39 16.88
C MET A 121 -9.97 -28.00 15.43
N LEU A 122 -10.86 -28.20 14.45
CA LEU A 122 -10.62 -27.73 13.08
C LEU A 122 -10.58 -26.20 12.99
N ALA A 123 -11.45 -25.48 13.71
CA ALA A 123 -11.44 -24.03 13.75
C ALA A 123 -10.16 -23.47 14.38
N ILE A 124 -9.66 -24.09 15.46
CA ILE A 124 -8.38 -23.74 16.09
C ILE A 124 -7.22 -23.99 15.11
N LEU A 125 -7.20 -25.14 14.42
CA LEU A 125 -6.16 -25.46 13.44
C LEU A 125 -6.17 -24.51 12.23
N ALA A 126 -7.35 -24.15 11.73
CA ALA A 126 -7.48 -23.17 10.66
C ALA A 126 -6.96 -21.78 11.12
N PHE A 127 -7.31 -21.36 12.34
CA PHE A 127 -6.85 -20.10 12.90
C PHE A 127 -5.33 -20.07 13.10
N THR A 128 -4.71 -21.13 13.64
CA THR A 128 -3.25 -21.16 13.82
C THR A 128 -2.51 -21.19 12.49
N LEU A 129 -3.03 -21.87 11.46
CA LEU A 129 -2.45 -21.82 10.11
C LEU A 129 -2.56 -20.43 9.47
N ILE A 130 -3.67 -19.71 9.66
CA ILE A 130 -3.84 -18.32 9.21
C ILE A 130 -2.83 -17.40 9.92
N VAL A 131 -2.69 -17.52 11.24
CA VAL A 131 -1.73 -16.71 12.02
C VAL A 131 -0.28 -16.99 11.60
N VAL A 132 0.10 -18.26 11.41
CA VAL A 132 1.44 -18.62 10.93
C VAL A 132 1.68 -18.09 9.51
N GLY A 133 0.70 -18.19 8.62
CA GLY A 133 0.76 -17.61 7.28
C GLY A 133 0.99 -16.10 7.31
N ALA A 134 0.20 -15.37 8.09
CA ALA A 134 0.33 -13.92 8.26
C ALA A 134 1.71 -13.51 8.82
N VAL A 135 2.27 -14.26 9.77
CA VAL A 135 3.63 -14.02 10.31
C VAL A 135 4.72 -14.31 9.27
N LEU A 136 4.57 -15.36 8.45
CA LEU A 136 5.53 -15.63 7.37
C LEU A 136 5.50 -14.53 6.31
N ILE A 137 4.32 -14.01 5.97
CA ILE A 137 4.15 -12.89 5.04
C ILE A 137 4.78 -11.61 5.63
N ALA A 138 4.37 -11.20 6.84
CA ALA A 138 4.86 -9.99 7.49
C ALA A 138 6.37 -10.00 7.80
N THR A 139 7.00 -11.17 7.89
CA THR A 139 8.46 -11.31 8.07
C THR A 139 9.25 -11.52 6.76
N GLY A 140 8.62 -11.30 5.61
CA GLY A 140 9.27 -11.44 4.29
C GLY A 140 9.61 -12.88 3.91
N ARG A 141 9.10 -13.89 4.61
CA ARG A 141 9.38 -15.32 4.34
C ARG A 141 8.41 -15.97 3.35
N LEU A 142 7.34 -15.27 2.97
CA LEU A 142 6.33 -15.75 2.02
C LEU A 142 5.76 -14.59 1.20
N CYS A 143 6.22 -14.44 -0.04
CA CYS A 143 5.66 -13.47 -0.99
C CYS A 143 4.34 -13.96 -1.59
N ILE A 144 3.23 -13.28 -1.26
CA ILE A 144 1.92 -13.48 -1.88
C ILE A 144 1.67 -12.57 -3.09
N THR A 145 2.45 -11.50 -3.23
CA THR A 145 2.32 -10.48 -4.28
C THR A 145 2.43 -11.11 -5.67
N SER A 146 1.49 -10.84 -6.57
CA SER A 146 1.49 -11.41 -7.92
C SER A 146 2.20 -10.51 -8.93
N SER A 147 3.06 -11.10 -9.77
CA SER A 147 3.66 -10.46 -10.94
C SER A 147 2.82 -10.60 -12.21
N HIS A 148 1.62 -11.18 -12.10
CA HIS A 148 0.71 -11.35 -13.22
C HIS A 148 0.03 -10.03 -13.59
N ARG A 149 0.47 -9.47 -14.73
CA ARG A 149 -0.03 -8.24 -15.33
C ARG A 149 -1.57 -8.25 -15.48
N PRO A 150 -2.26 -7.12 -15.27
CA PRO A 150 -3.67 -6.99 -15.61
C PRO A 150 -3.85 -6.99 -17.14
N VAL A 151 -5.03 -7.44 -17.57
CA VAL A 151 -5.47 -7.24 -18.96
C VAL A 151 -5.73 -5.75 -19.19
N ASP A 152 -5.20 -5.21 -20.29
CA ASP A 152 -5.54 -3.86 -20.72
C ASP A 152 -7.03 -3.79 -21.10
N ARG A 153 -7.75 -2.83 -20.54
CA ARG A 153 -9.20 -2.67 -20.75
C ARG A 153 -9.56 -1.37 -21.44
N TYR A 154 -8.58 -0.55 -21.83
CA TYR A 154 -8.87 0.70 -22.50
C TYR A 154 -9.11 0.47 -24.00
N GLU A 155 -10.38 0.33 -24.39
CA GLU A 155 -10.78 0.12 -25.79
C GLU A 155 -10.24 1.20 -26.75
N GLY A 156 -9.93 2.41 -26.25
CA GLY A 156 -9.28 3.47 -27.02
C GLY A 156 -7.92 3.09 -27.62
N ALA A 157 -7.19 2.15 -27.01
CA ALA A 157 -5.92 1.64 -27.53
C ALA A 157 -6.09 0.68 -28.75
N SER A 158 -7.33 0.22 -29.03
CA SER A 158 -7.57 -0.76 -30.11
C SER A 158 -7.59 -0.15 -31.53
N GLY A 159 -7.60 1.18 -31.65
CA GLY A 159 -7.53 1.91 -32.93
C GLY A 159 -6.27 2.76 -33.11
N ALA A 160 -5.53 3.04 -32.04
CA ALA A 160 -4.25 3.72 -32.05
C ALA A 160 -3.37 3.17 -30.93
N GLY A 161 -2.13 2.80 -31.27
CA GLY A 161 -1.07 2.68 -30.26
C GLY A 161 -0.69 4.05 -29.69
N ASP A 162 0.37 4.09 -28.88
CA ASP A 162 0.77 5.28 -28.11
C ASP A 162 1.08 6.54 -28.95
N ALA A 163 1.17 6.41 -30.28
CA ALA A 163 1.20 7.49 -31.27
C ALA A 163 -0.02 8.46 -31.23
N GLY A 164 -1.04 8.19 -30.41
CA GLY A 164 -2.14 9.12 -30.10
C GLY A 164 -1.92 10.01 -28.87
N LEU A 165 -0.93 9.70 -28.03
CA LEU A 165 -0.50 10.57 -26.93
C LEU A 165 0.48 11.63 -27.47
N SER A 166 0.77 12.66 -26.67
CA SER A 166 1.53 13.82 -27.12
C SER A 166 2.91 13.43 -27.65
N ALA A 167 3.30 14.04 -28.78
CA ALA A 167 4.62 13.87 -29.40
C ALA A 167 5.70 14.60 -28.60
N ASP A 168 5.94 14.10 -27.38
CA ASP A 168 6.95 14.58 -26.45
C ASP A 168 8.35 14.14 -26.93
N PRO A 169 9.29 15.07 -27.20
CA PRO A 169 10.65 14.71 -27.56
C PRO A 169 11.36 13.85 -26.52
N ALA A 170 11.00 13.94 -25.23
CA ALA A 170 11.55 13.10 -24.16
C ALA A 170 11.29 11.60 -24.40
N ALA A 171 10.22 11.24 -25.10
CA ALA A 171 9.89 9.86 -25.45
C ALA A 171 10.57 9.37 -26.75
N THR A 172 11.63 10.06 -27.18
CA THR A 172 12.52 9.63 -28.27
C THR A 172 14.00 9.72 -27.86
N VAL A 173 14.26 9.83 -26.56
CA VAL A 173 15.62 9.90 -26.02
C VAL A 173 16.04 8.52 -25.51
N ASP A 174 17.32 8.24 -25.73
CA ASP A 174 18.04 6.99 -25.56
C ASP A 174 19.40 7.38 -24.96
N ALA A 175 19.58 7.13 -23.66
CA ALA A 175 20.67 7.68 -22.87
C ALA A 175 21.94 6.80 -22.85
N ASP A 176 21.81 5.48 -23.01
CA ASP A 176 22.93 4.54 -23.09
C ASP A 176 23.25 4.05 -24.52
N ALA A 177 22.43 4.45 -25.51
CA ALA A 177 22.56 4.18 -26.94
C ALA A 177 22.34 2.70 -27.34
N ASP A 178 21.47 2.01 -26.60
CA ASP A 178 20.98 0.65 -26.90
C ASP A 178 20.07 0.60 -28.15
N GLY A 179 19.26 1.65 -28.37
CA GLY A 179 18.29 1.75 -29.47
C GLY A 179 16.82 1.60 -29.06
N ILE A 180 16.53 1.36 -27.78
CA ILE A 180 15.23 1.57 -27.13
C ILE A 180 15.20 3.02 -26.57
N ALA A 181 14.05 3.51 -26.14
CA ALA A 181 13.93 4.83 -25.52
C ALA A 181 13.79 4.73 -24.00
N ASP A 182 14.45 5.61 -23.25
CA ASP A 182 14.58 5.61 -21.78
C ASP A 182 13.29 5.24 -21.03
N ASN A 183 12.13 5.70 -21.51
CA ASN A 183 10.83 5.46 -20.89
C ASN A 183 10.31 4.03 -21.12
N ASP A 184 10.52 3.47 -22.32
CA ASP A 184 10.23 2.07 -22.63
C ASP A 184 11.18 1.14 -21.86
N ASP A 185 12.43 1.54 -21.62
CA ASP A 185 13.38 0.78 -20.79
C ASP A 185 13.05 0.81 -19.30
N VAL A 186 12.71 1.98 -18.74
CA VAL A 186 12.20 2.08 -17.36
C VAL A 186 10.95 1.21 -17.19
N LEU A 187 10.05 1.19 -18.18
CA LEU A 187 8.90 0.27 -18.17
C LEU A 187 9.34 -1.20 -18.23
N ALA A 188 10.19 -1.57 -19.18
CA ALA A 188 10.62 -2.95 -19.40
C ALA A 188 11.40 -3.51 -18.19
N ALA A 189 12.30 -2.71 -17.61
CA ALA A 189 13.09 -3.06 -16.43
C ALA A 189 12.25 -3.10 -15.16
N ALA A 190 11.29 -2.19 -14.95
CA ALA A 190 10.32 -2.29 -13.86
C ALA A 190 9.49 -3.58 -13.96
N LEU A 191 9.04 -3.93 -15.18
CA LEU A 191 8.31 -5.16 -15.44
C LEU A 191 9.16 -6.42 -15.24
N ALA A 192 10.43 -6.40 -15.65
CA ALA A 192 11.38 -7.48 -15.43
C ALA A 192 11.66 -7.69 -13.93
N TYR A 193 11.90 -6.60 -13.19
CA TYR A 193 12.14 -6.65 -11.73
C TYR A 193 10.95 -7.29 -11.00
N ILE A 194 9.71 -6.90 -11.28
CA ILE A 194 8.55 -7.50 -10.60
C ILE A 194 8.34 -8.99 -10.96
N GLN A 195 8.85 -9.49 -12.09
CA GLN A 195 8.85 -10.95 -12.36
C GLN A 195 9.83 -11.74 -11.48
N THR A 196 10.81 -11.09 -10.84
CA THR A 196 11.62 -11.75 -9.79
C THR A 196 10.82 -11.97 -8.48
N ARG A 197 9.64 -11.34 -8.36
CA ARG A 197 8.71 -11.45 -7.23
C ARG A 197 9.32 -11.03 -5.87
N PRO A 198 9.99 -9.86 -5.79
CA PRO A 198 10.76 -9.46 -4.62
C PRO A 198 9.88 -9.44 -3.35
N HIS A 199 10.40 -10.00 -2.27
CA HIS A 199 9.71 -10.09 -0.98
C HIS A 199 9.78 -8.73 -0.24
N TYR A 200 8.66 -8.19 0.26
CA TYR A 200 8.68 -6.89 0.94
C TYR A 200 9.46 -6.94 2.26
N LYS A 201 10.48 -6.09 2.41
CA LYS A 201 11.31 -6.00 3.63
C LYS A 201 12.10 -4.69 3.64
N SER A 202 11.98 -3.90 4.71
CA SER A 202 12.80 -2.69 4.89
C SER A 202 14.20 -3.10 5.39
N VAL A 203 15.15 -3.23 4.45
CA VAL A 203 16.56 -3.62 4.71
C VAL A 203 17.52 -2.56 4.20
N TYR A 204 18.64 -2.38 4.90
CA TYR A 204 19.79 -1.62 4.43
C TYR A 204 20.81 -2.57 3.78
N TYR A 205 21.24 -2.24 2.57
CA TYR A 205 22.25 -3.00 1.84
C TYR A 205 23.52 -2.13 1.74
N PRO A 206 24.69 -2.58 2.20
CA PRO A 206 25.94 -1.82 2.06
C PRO A 206 26.35 -1.54 0.60
N SER A 207 25.83 -2.33 -0.34
CA SER A 207 25.88 -2.15 -1.80
C SER A 207 24.96 -1.06 -2.33
N GLY A 208 24.01 -0.56 -1.52
CA GLY A 208 22.84 0.19 -1.97
C GLY A 208 21.68 -0.72 -2.38
N TYR A 209 21.90 -1.51 -3.43
CA TYR A 209 20.86 -2.35 -4.05
C TYR A 209 20.64 -3.69 -3.32
N PRO A 210 19.37 -4.19 -3.26
CA PRO A 210 19.07 -5.53 -2.76
C PRO A 210 19.70 -6.66 -3.57
N ASP A 211 20.20 -7.68 -2.88
CA ASP A 211 20.76 -8.91 -3.44
C ASP A 211 20.14 -10.21 -2.85
N ASP A 212 19.21 -10.08 -1.90
CA ASP A 212 18.69 -11.19 -1.06
C ASP A 212 17.22 -11.58 -1.36
N GLU A 213 16.75 -11.42 -2.61
CA GLU A 213 15.35 -11.63 -3.06
C GLU A 213 14.29 -10.67 -2.46
N HIS A 214 14.69 -9.61 -1.76
CA HIS A 214 13.77 -8.61 -1.18
C HIS A 214 13.75 -7.26 -1.92
N GLY A 215 12.87 -6.36 -1.49
CA GLY A 215 12.89 -4.94 -1.88
C GLY A 215 11.73 -4.13 -1.31
N VAL A 216 11.70 -2.84 -1.64
CA VAL A 216 10.63 -1.87 -1.33
C VAL A 216 10.28 -1.03 -2.58
N CYS A 217 9.41 -0.04 -2.44
CA CYS A 217 8.93 0.82 -3.53
C CYS A 217 10.05 1.53 -4.31
N THR A 218 11.07 2.04 -3.61
CA THR A 218 12.20 2.76 -4.22
C THR A 218 13.13 1.83 -5.00
N ASP A 219 13.19 0.54 -4.68
CA ASP A 219 13.99 -0.44 -5.43
C ASP A 219 13.41 -0.70 -6.83
N VAL A 220 12.07 -0.69 -6.97
CA VAL A 220 11.40 -0.79 -8.28
C VAL A 220 11.89 0.30 -9.23
N VAL A 221 11.95 1.54 -8.74
CA VAL A 221 12.35 2.70 -9.55
C VAL A 221 13.86 2.78 -9.72
N ALA A 222 14.64 2.50 -8.68
CA ALA A 222 16.10 2.59 -8.75
C ALA A 222 16.74 1.49 -9.60
N ILE A 223 16.09 0.32 -9.74
CA ILE A 223 16.50 -0.69 -10.72
C ILE A 223 16.03 -0.26 -12.11
N ALA A 224 14.76 0.12 -12.27
CA ALA A 224 14.21 0.53 -13.57
C ALA A 224 14.99 1.70 -14.22
N CYS A 225 15.37 2.72 -13.45
CA CYS A 225 16.22 3.82 -13.92
C CYS A 225 17.62 3.33 -14.30
N ARG A 226 18.23 2.43 -13.51
CA ARG A 226 19.62 1.98 -13.72
C ARG A 226 19.78 1.14 -14.99
N GLU A 227 18.81 0.27 -15.30
CA GLU A 227 18.84 -0.51 -16.54
C GLU A 227 18.54 0.36 -17.78
N ALA A 228 18.00 1.57 -17.60
CA ALA A 228 17.87 2.61 -18.63
C ALA A 228 19.04 3.64 -18.59
N GLY A 229 20.23 3.22 -18.14
CA GLY A 229 21.44 4.06 -18.04
C GLY A 229 21.54 5.01 -16.82
N TYR A 230 20.48 5.18 -16.02
CA TYR A 230 20.42 6.16 -14.93
C TYR A 230 20.65 5.53 -13.54
N ASP A 231 21.91 5.39 -13.15
CA ASP A 231 22.29 4.99 -11.79
C ASP A 231 21.89 6.05 -10.74
N LEU A 232 20.70 5.91 -10.16
CA LEU A 232 20.20 6.80 -9.11
C LEU A 232 21.11 6.81 -7.86
N GLN A 233 21.89 5.75 -7.61
CA GLN A 233 22.80 5.71 -6.48
C GLN A 233 23.92 6.75 -6.66
N ALA A 234 24.62 6.71 -7.80
CA ALA A 234 25.64 7.69 -8.14
C ALA A 234 25.05 9.10 -8.35
N LEU A 235 23.92 9.21 -9.05
CA LEU A 235 23.30 10.49 -9.41
C LEU A 235 22.79 11.25 -8.18
N VAL A 236 22.05 10.60 -7.27
CA VAL A 236 21.57 11.24 -6.03
C VAL A 236 22.75 11.58 -5.11
N ALA A 237 23.76 10.72 -5.00
CA ALA A 237 24.95 11.03 -4.20
C ALA A 237 25.72 12.24 -4.73
N ALA A 238 25.88 12.37 -6.05
CA ALA A 238 26.51 13.52 -6.70
C ALA A 238 25.69 14.81 -6.56
N ASP A 239 24.37 14.72 -6.49
CA ASP A 239 23.48 15.87 -6.32
C ASP A 239 23.39 16.33 -4.85
N VAL A 240 23.30 15.39 -3.88
CA VAL A 240 23.43 15.67 -2.44
C VAL A 240 24.77 16.32 -2.12
N ALA A 241 25.86 15.92 -2.79
CA ALA A 241 27.18 16.53 -2.64
C ALA A 241 27.28 17.98 -3.19
N ARG A 242 26.39 18.39 -4.11
CA ARG A 242 26.36 19.72 -4.73
C ARG A 242 25.31 20.67 -4.16
N ARG A 243 24.17 20.14 -3.73
CA ARG A 243 23.01 20.87 -3.19
C ARG A 243 22.63 20.36 -1.79
N PRO A 244 23.56 20.18 -0.83
CA PRO A 244 23.25 19.55 0.45
C PRO A 244 22.13 20.27 1.22
N GLU A 245 22.01 21.59 1.06
CA GLU A 245 20.94 22.42 1.64
C GLU A 245 19.53 22.17 1.06
N ALA A 246 19.42 21.50 -0.09
CA ALA A 246 18.14 21.07 -0.65
C ALA A 246 17.59 19.79 0.01
N TYR A 247 18.41 19.06 0.77
CA TYR A 247 18.08 17.76 1.34
C TYR A 247 17.99 17.79 2.87
N ALA A 248 17.02 17.06 3.43
CA ALA A 248 16.85 16.89 4.87
C ALA A 248 17.75 15.77 5.44
N ILE A 249 19.05 15.80 5.14
CA ILE A 249 20.02 14.75 5.45
C ILE A 249 21.04 15.26 6.48
N GLU A 250 21.10 14.64 7.67
CA GLU A 250 22.13 14.96 8.70
C GLU A 250 23.53 14.46 8.32
N ILE A 251 23.60 13.26 7.73
CA ILE A 251 24.83 12.57 7.34
C ILE A 251 24.54 11.86 6.00
N PRO A 252 25.16 12.29 4.89
CA PRO A 252 25.00 11.64 3.59
C PRO A 252 25.53 10.20 3.59
N ASP A 253 24.77 9.32 2.95
CA ASP A 253 25.06 7.90 2.81
C ASP A 253 24.59 7.41 1.42
N PRO A 254 25.51 7.27 0.45
CA PRO A 254 25.20 6.78 -0.89
C PRO A 254 24.59 5.38 -0.93
N ALA A 255 24.69 4.55 0.11
CA ALA A 255 24.02 3.25 0.14
C ALA A 255 22.52 3.37 0.44
N ILE A 256 22.00 4.55 0.79
CA ILE A 256 20.62 4.67 1.24
C ILE A 256 19.89 5.95 0.82
N ASP A 257 20.59 7.03 0.48
CA ASP A 257 19.94 8.30 0.16
C ASP A 257 19.11 8.25 -1.13
N PHE A 258 19.51 7.47 -2.13
CA PHE A 258 18.70 7.21 -3.33
C PHE A 258 17.47 6.31 -3.05
N ARG A 259 17.43 5.60 -1.91
CA ARG A 259 16.32 4.70 -1.54
C ARG A 259 15.26 5.39 -0.69
N ARG A 260 15.37 6.70 -0.43
CA ARG A 260 14.43 7.50 0.37
C ARG A 260 13.51 8.31 -0.53
N THR A 261 12.18 8.10 -0.44
CA THR A 261 11.20 8.85 -1.25
C THR A 261 11.35 10.38 -1.17
N PRO A 262 11.60 11.00 0.00
CA PRO A 262 11.81 12.46 0.07
C PRO A 262 13.03 12.94 -0.73
N ASN A 263 14.13 12.20 -0.69
CA ASN A 263 15.35 12.54 -1.44
C ASN A 263 15.13 12.38 -2.95
N LEU A 264 14.48 11.28 -3.37
CA LEU A 264 14.10 11.09 -4.78
C LEU A 264 13.20 12.22 -5.27
N LYS A 265 12.30 12.77 -4.43
CA LYS A 265 11.51 13.95 -4.82
C LYS A 265 12.40 15.17 -5.10
N VAL A 266 13.33 15.49 -4.20
CA VAL A 266 14.27 16.63 -4.36
C VAL A 266 15.18 16.48 -5.58
N PHE A 267 15.51 15.23 -5.94
CA PHE A 267 16.25 14.89 -7.15
C PHE A 267 15.41 15.06 -8.41
N PHE A 268 14.25 14.40 -8.52
CA PHE A 268 13.40 14.44 -9.71
C PHE A 268 12.73 15.82 -9.94
N ASP A 269 12.46 16.61 -8.89
CA ASP A 269 12.03 18.03 -9.04
C ASP A 269 13.08 18.92 -9.72
N ALA A 270 14.36 18.51 -9.73
CA ALA A 270 15.48 19.28 -10.29
C ALA A 270 16.04 18.71 -11.60
N HIS A 271 16.02 17.37 -11.77
CA HIS A 271 16.76 16.67 -12.83
C HIS A 271 15.89 15.80 -13.75
N ALA A 272 14.57 15.91 -13.69
CA ALA A 272 13.65 15.19 -14.58
C ALA A 272 12.56 16.12 -15.15
N GLN A 273 11.97 15.72 -16.28
CA GLN A 273 10.87 16.45 -16.91
C GLN A 273 9.61 16.32 -16.03
N ARG A 274 9.25 17.38 -15.29
CA ARG A 274 8.09 17.38 -14.38
C ARG A 274 6.78 17.59 -15.14
N LEU A 275 5.92 16.58 -15.12
CA LEU A 275 4.64 16.51 -15.82
C LEU A 275 3.47 16.94 -14.92
N THR A 276 2.24 16.91 -15.47
CA THR A 276 1.04 17.18 -14.65
C THR A 276 0.76 16.06 -13.65
N SER A 277 0.50 16.43 -12.39
CA SER A 277 0.02 15.50 -11.36
C SER A 277 -1.48 15.22 -11.45
N ASP A 278 -2.22 15.82 -12.40
CA ASP A 278 -3.64 15.53 -12.58
C ASP A 278 -3.84 14.19 -13.30
N ALA A 279 -4.05 13.13 -12.51
CA ALA A 279 -4.33 11.78 -12.98
C ALA A 279 -5.66 11.62 -13.75
N ARG A 280 -6.43 12.71 -13.98
CA ARG A 280 -7.57 12.73 -14.91
C ARG A 280 -7.15 13.06 -16.35
N ASN A 281 -5.99 13.69 -16.56
CA ASN A 281 -5.50 14.02 -17.91
C ASN A 281 -4.75 12.82 -18.52
N ILE A 282 -5.48 11.75 -18.82
CA ILE A 282 -4.96 10.40 -19.13
C ILE A 282 -3.96 10.32 -20.30
N SER A 283 -3.86 11.36 -21.14
CA SER A 283 -2.92 11.46 -22.27
C SER A 283 -1.50 11.89 -21.89
N GLU A 284 -1.29 12.44 -20.69
CA GLU A 284 0.04 12.87 -20.23
C GLU A 284 0.82 11.75 -19.55
N TRP A 285 0.10 10.73 -19.07
CA TRP A 285 0.60 9.57 -18.34
C TRP A 285 0.87 8.43 -19.33
N ARG A 286 2.12 7.98 -19.42
CA ARG A 286 2.64 6.95 -20.33
C ARG A 286 3.33 5.85 -19.53
N GLY A 287 3.47 4.68 -20.13
CA GLY A 287 4.23 3.59 -19.50
C GLY A 287 5.68 4.02 -19.30
N GLY A 288 6.24 3.70 -18.12
CA GLY A 288 7.60 4.10 -17.73
C GLY A 288 7.69 5.36 -16.87
N ASP A 289 6.69 6.26 -16.93
CA ASP A 289 6.75 7.52 -16.17
C ASP A 289 6.86 7.25 -14.65
N ILE A 290 7.60 8.09 -13.94
CA ILE A 290 7.83 7.97 -12.50
C ILE A 290 6.79 8.80 -11.74
N VAL A 291 6.10 8.19 -10.78
CA VAL A 291 5.10 8.87 -9.94
C VAL A 291 5.43 8.78 -8.46
N LEU A 292 5.43 9.94 -7.78
CA LEU A 292 5.63 10.06 -6.34
C LEU A 292 4.34 10.48 -5.63
N TYR A 293 4.07 9.83 -4.51
CA TYR A 293 3.03 10.17 -3.54
C TYR A 293 3.67 10.61 -2.23
N GLU A 294 2.86 11.13 -1.31
CA GLU A 294 3.28 11.29 0.09
C GLU A 294 3.70 9.93 0.67
N GLY A 295 5.01 9.75 0.90
CA GLY A 295 5.59 8.54 1.46
C GLY A 295 5.73 7.33 0.50
N HIS A 296 5.54 7.47 -0.81
CA HIS A 296 5.63 6.32 -1.74
C HIS A 296 6.03 6.69 -3.17
N ILE A 297 6.51 5.72 -3.95
CA ILE A 297 6.88 5.87 -5.36
C ILE A 297 6.48 4.64 -6.20
N GLY A 298 6.28 4.82 -7.50
CA GLY A 298 6.15 3.73 -8.47
C GLY A 298 6.36 4.18 -9.91
N ILE A 299 6.25 3.21 -10.82
CA ILE A 299 6.31 3.40 -12.27
C ILE A 299 4.89 3.28 -12.86
N VAL A 300 4.58 4.08 -13.88
CA VAL A 300 3.30 4.05 -14.59
C VAL A 300 3.31 2.92 -15.62
N SER A 301 2.19 2.20 -15.79
CA SER A 301 2.09 1.06 -16.71
C SER A 301 1.66 1.44 -18.14
N ASP A 302 2.04 0.64 -19.14
CA ASP A 302 1.38 0.62 -20.47
C ASP A 302 -0.09 0.18 -20.39
N ARG A 303 -0.45 -0.65 -19.41
CA ARG A 303 -1.81 -1.17 -19.23
C ARG A 303 -2.71 -0.11 -18.62
N ARG A 304 -3.97 -0.04 -19.09
CA ARG A 304 -4.98 0.89 -18.59
C ARG A 304 -6.27 0.19 -18.17
N ASN A 305 -6.98 0.76 -17.21
CA ASN A 305 -8.33 0.32 -16.87
C ASN A 305 -9.35 0.85 -17.88
N GLU A 306 -10.64 0.48 -17.71
CA GLU A 306 -11.76 0.86 -18.59
C GLU A 306 -11.95 2.39 -18.74
N ARG A 307 -11.34 3.19 -17.86
CA ARG A 307 -11.40 4.66 -17.87
C ARG A 307 -10.15 5.30 -18.52
N GLY A 308 -9.24 4.50 -19.08
CA GLY A 308 -7.98 4.96 -19.69
C GLY A 308 -6.89 5.35 -18.69
N VAL A 309 -7.14 5.15 -17.40
CA VAL A 309 -6.16 5.43 -16.33
C VAL A 309 -5.16 4.27 -16.28
N PRO A 310 -3.84 4.53 -16.34
CA PRO A 310 -2.84 3.48 -16.19
C PRO A 310 -2.92 2.72 -14.87
N TYR A 311 -2.51 1.46 -14.89
CA TYR A 311 -2.13 0.74 -13.68
C TYR A 311 -0.81 1.29 -13.11
N LEU A 312 -0.60 1.14 -11.80
CA LEU A 312 0.62 1.52 -11.10
C LEU A 312 1.48 0.27 -10.86
N ILE A 313 2.76 0.32 -11.25
CA ILE A 313 3.77 -0.70 -10.96
C ILE A 313 4.54 -0.25 -9.70
N HIS A 314 4.35 -0.94 -8.58
CA HIS A 314 4.90 -0.54 -7.29
C HIS A 314 4.98 -1.70 -6.29
N HIS A 315 5.83 -1.55 -5.27
CA HIS A 315 5.98 -2.51 -4.18
C HIS A 315 5.69 -1.82 -2.83
N SER A 316 4.48 -2.01 -2.30
CA SER A 316 3.93 -1.20 -1.19
C SER A 316 3.93 -1.88 0.19
N GLY A 317 3.95 -3.22 0.25
CA GLY A 317 3.95 -3.93 1.52
C GLY A 317 3.89 -5.46 1.38
N PRO A 318 4.06 -6.22 2.48
CA PRO A 318 4.12 -7.68 2.44
C PRO A 318 2.76 -8.31 2.12
N PHE A 319 1.67 -7.61 2.45
CA PHE A 319 0.29 -8.03 2.16
C PHE A 319 -0.25 -7.54 0.81
N GLN A 320 0.59 -6.93 -0.03
CA GLN A 320 0.21 -6.51 -1.37
C GLN A 320 -0.14 -7.72 -2.24
N LEU A 321 -1.20 -7.63 -3.06
CA LEU A 321 -1.69 -8.78 -3.83
C LEU A 321 -1.17 -8.83 -5.26
N ARG A 322 -0.73 -7.71 -5.82
CA ARG A 322 -0.10 -7.59 -7.15
C ARG A 322 0.92 -6.45 -7.11
N TYR A 323 1.98 -6.53 -7.91
CA TYR A 323 2.86 -5.36 -8.10
C TYR A 323 2.24 -4.32 -9.06
N GLU A 324 1.30 -4.74 -9.89
CA GLU A 324 0.63 -3.91 -10.89
C GLU A 324 -0.86 -3.76 -10.54
N GLU A 325 -1.26 -2.59 -10.03
CA GLU A 325 -2.56 -2.34 -9.36
C GLU A 325 -3.31 -1.10 -9.88
N ASP A 326 -4.65 -1.08 -9.78
CA ASP A 326 -5.49 0.08 -10.18
C ASP A 326 -5.44 1.17 -9.09
N LYS A 327 -4.23 1.70 -8.91
CA LYS A 327 -3.83 2.50 -7.76
C LYS A 327 -3.36 3.92 -8.11
N LEU A 328 -3.15 4.24 -9.38
CA LEU A 328 -2.63 5.55 -9.81
C LEU A 328 -3.43 6.74 -9.24
N GLN A 329 -4.76 6.62 -9.20
CA GLN A 329 -5.67 7.64 -8.65
C GLN A 329 -6.07 7.41 -7.19
N SER A 330 -5.69 6.28 -6.57
CA SER A 330 -6.27 5.79 -5.31
C SER A 330 -5.24 5.26 -4.29
N TYR A 331 -3.95 5.47 -4.54
CA TYR A 331 -2.88 5.18 -3.59
C TYR A 331 -2.78 6.27 -2.50
N GLY A 332 -2.79 7.54 -2.90
CA GLY A 332 -2.66 8.69 -2.02
C GLY A 332 -2.56 10.01 -2.80
N HIS A 333 -2.12 11.08 -2.15
CA HIS A 333 -1.89 12.37 -2.80
C HIS A 333 -0.61 12.33 -3.66
N ILE A 334 -0.73 12.64 -4.96
CA ILE A 334 0.40 12.68 -5.91
C ILE A 334 1.16 13.99 -5.72
N VAL A 335 2.44 13.90 -5.29
CA VAL A 335 3.32 15.06 -5.08
C VAL A 335 4.26 15.33 -6.26
N GLY A 336 4.32 14.41 -7.22
CA GLY A 336 4.96 14.64 -8.51
C GLY A 336 4.79 13.48 -9.49
N HIS A 337 4.96 13.82 -10.76
CA HIS A 337 4.90 12.94 -11.92
C HIS A 337 6.02 13.42 -12.85
N TYR A 338 6.89 12.51 -13.28
CA TYR A 338 8.15 12.85 -13.94
C TYR A 338 8.48 11.85 -15.05
N ARG A 339 9.15 12.32 -16.08
CA ARG A 339 9.74 11.50 -17.14
C ARG A 339 11.24 11.80 -17.19
N LEU A 340 12.06 10.78 -17.45
CA LEU A 340 13.51 10.96 -17.53
C LEU A 340 13.86 11.79 -18.78
N ASP A 341 14.89 12.62 -18.64
CA ASP A 341 15.39 13.53 -19.68
C ASP A 341 16.89 13.75 -19.45
N PRO A 342 17.78 13.16 -20.26
CA PRO A 342 19.21 13.27 -20.03
C PRO A 342 19.74 14.68 -20.31
N THR A 343 18.96 15.60 -20.89
CA THR A 343 19.36 17.02 -20.99
C THR A 343 19.32 17.70 -19.62
N CYS A 344 18.39 17.31 -18.75
CA CYS A 344 18.36 17.72 -17.34
C CYS A 344 19.53 17.08 -16.57
N LEU A 345 19.78 15.78 -16.77
CA LEU A 345 20.83 15.04 -16.05
C LEU A 345 22.26 15.36 -16.55
N ALA A 346 22.45 15.82 -17.79
CA ALA A 346 23.74 16.28 -18.32
C ALA A 346 24.26 17.57 -17.65
N LEU A 347 23.44 18.25 -16.85
CA LEU A 347 23.90 19.33 -15.98
C LEU A 347 24.69 18.79 -14.77
N LEU A 348 24.40 17.56 -14.32
CA LEU A 348 25.14 16.87 -13.26
C LEU A 348 26.48 16.27 -13.71
N SER A 349 26.72 16.06 -15.02
CA SER A 349 28.05 15.65 -15.51
C SER A 349 28.98 16.86 -15.62
N GLN A 350 28.56 17.91 -16.33
CA GLN A 350 29.35 19.14 -16.56
C GLN A 350 29.79 19.85 -15.27
N GLY A 351 29.02 19.73 -14.18
CA GLY A 351 29.37 20.27 -12.87
C GLY A 351 30.43 19.48 -12.09
N ALA A 352 31.03 18.41 -12.65
CA ALA A 352 32.13 17.67 -12.01
C ALA A 352 33.50 18.21 -12.46
N ASP A 353 33.69 18.36 -13.76
CA ASP A 353 35.00 18.72 -14.35
C ASP A 353 35.43 20.15 -14.03
N SER A 354 34.48 21.07 -13.83
CA SER A 354 34.74 22.48 -13.54
C SER A 354 35.53 22.70 -12.24
N HIS A 355 35.43 21.80 -11.26
CA HIS A 355 36.21 21.90 -10.02
C HIS A 355 37.67 21.40 -10.14
N ASN A 356 38.02 20.67 -11.20
CA ASN A 356 39.39 20.19 -11.44
C ASN A 356 40.25 21.14 -12.31
N SER A 357 39.70 22.29 -12.72
CA SER A 357 40.39 23.28 -13.58
C SER A 357 40.80 24.57 -12.86
N ALA A 358 40.75 24.59 -11.52
CA ALA A 358 41.02 25.76 -10.68
C ALA A 358 42.09 25.48 -9.60
N THR A 359 43.34 25.25 -10.04
CA THR A 359 44.55 25.12 -9.20
C THR A 359 45.70 25.95 -9.75
#